data_AF-B7PBL4-F1
#
_entry.id   AF-B7PBL4-F1
#
_cell.length_a   1.000
_cell.length_b   1.000
_cell.length_c   1.000
_cell.angle_alpha   90.00
_cell.angle_beta   90.00
_cell.angle_gamma   90.00
#
_symmetry.space_group_name_H-M   'P 1'
#
loop_
_entity.id
_entity.type
_entity.pdbx_description
1 polymer ?
#
loop_
_entity_poly.entity_id
_entity_poly.type
_entity_poly.pdbx_seq_one_letter_code
_entity_poly.pdbx_strand_id
1 'polypeptide(L)'
;MSVACEVRPGPEFLLRKYHFYEDGSFHLQQFFYLDNSCTVPAYALDAWGKLQLSRPSWVVPGGTEAEAELSRVHVVPYTADMADRIAQRVNRSCPGQVMRSWRAYRKYRVLSYTENKTANNIVLEDIVCTGGLHVTVNELQLYVQFLVSRT
;
A
#
# COMPACT_ATOMS: atom_id res chain seq x y z
N MET A 1 -21.18 -15.63 21.65
CA MET A 1 -20.11 -14.82 22.28
C MET A 1 -19.01 -14.65 21.26
N SER A 2 -18.75 -13.42 20.78
CA SER A 2 -17.51 -13.11 20.08
C SER A 2 -16.44 -12.81 21.15
N VAL A 3 -15.31 -13.52 21.08
CA VAL A 3 -14.17 -13.41 22.01
C VAL A 3 -12.98 -12.77 21.30
N ALA A 4 -13.17 -11.57 20.75
CA ALA A 4 -12.07 -10.65 20.44
C ALA A 4 -12.65 -9.28 20.03
N CYS A 5 -12.02 -8.21 20.52
CA CYS A 5 -12.22 -6.88 19.97
C CYS A 5 -11.63 -6.82 18.56
N GLU A 6 -12.32 -6.19 17.61
CA GLU A 6 -11.73 -5.78 16.34
C GLU A 6 -10.63 -4.74 16.64
N VAL A 7 -9.39 -5.17 16.71
CA VAL A 7 -8.23 -4.27 16.76
C VAL A 7 -7.94 -3.91 15.31
N ARG A 8 -8.18 -2.66 14.90
CA ARG A 8 -7.73 -2.17 13.59
C ARG A 8 -6.27 -1.70 13.73
N PRO A 9 -5.27 -2.45 13.21
CA PRO A 9 -3.91 -1.95 13.17
C PRO A 9 -3.81 -0.97 12.00
N GLY A 10 -3.79 0.32 12.30
CA GLY A 10 -3.66 1.36 11.30
C GLY A 10 -3.78 2.75 11.91
N PRO A 11 -3.26 3.80 11.25
CA PRO A 11 -3.59 5.17 11.61
C PRO A 11 -5.10 5.38 11.50
N GLU A 12 -5.68 6.07 12.47
CA GLU A 12 -7.12 6.18 12.65
C GLU A 12 -7.81 6.94 11.50
N PHE A 13 -7.06 7.82 10.82
CA PHE A 13 -7.60 8.76 9.83
C PHE A 13 -6.82 8.69 8.53
N LEU A 14 -7.49 8.23 7.47
CA LEU A 14 -6.85 8.13 6.17
C LEU A 14 -7.86 8.20 5.01
N LEU A 15 -7.39 8.66 3.86
CA LEU A 15 -8.13 8.66 2.60
C LEU A 15 -7.43 7.73 1.60
N ARG A 16 -8.21 6.99 0.82
CA ARG A 16 -7.69 6.07 -0.20
C ARG A 16 -8.24 6.45 -1.56
N LYS A 17 -7.38 6.41 -2.58
CA LYS A 17 -7.75 6.58 -3.97
C LYS A 17 -7.20 5.41 -4.77
N TYR A 18 -8.08 4.76 -5.51
CA TYR A 18 -7.76 3.66 -6.40
C TYR A 18 -7.91 4.06 -7.85
N HIS A 19 -7.05 3.52 -8.69
CA HIS A 19 -7.20 3.53 -10.13
C HIS A 19 -6.92 2.11 -10.65
N PHE A 20 -7.91 1.50 -11.28
CA PHE A 20 -7.81 0.16 -11.87
C PHE A 20 -7.64 0.29 -13.37
N TYR A 21 -6.81 -0.58 -13.94
CA TYR A 21 -6.53 -0.64 -15.37
C TYR A 21 -7.09 -1.93 -15.96
N GLU A 22 -7.33 -1.93 -17.28
CA GLU A 22 -7.93 -3.09 -17.98
C GLU A 22 -7.04 -4.35 -17.94
N ASP A 23 -5.73 -4.18 -17.76
CA ASP A 23 -4.76 -5.27 -17.61
C ASP A 23 -4.74 -5.89 -16.21
N GLY A 24 -5.67 -5.48 -15.34
CA GLY A 24 -5.78 -5.93 -13.95
C GLY A 24 -4.76 -5.27 -13.01
N SER A 25 -3.91 -4.36 -13.50
CA SER A 25 -3.06 -3.57 -12.62
C SER A 25 -3.88 -2.51 -11.88
N PHE A 26 -3.36 -2.07 -10.73
CA PHE A 26 -3.93 -0.96 -10.00
C PHE A 26 -2.86 -0.02 -9.46
N HIS A 27 -3.27 1.23 -9.26
CA HIS A 27 -2.54 2.25 -8.56
C HIS A 27 -3.36 2.69 -7.33
N LEU A 28 -2.69 2.74 -6.19
CA LEU A 28 -3.27 3.07 -4.89
C LEU A 28 -2.50 4.26 -4.30
N GLN A 29 -3.24 5.30 -3.94
CA GLN A 29 -2.73 6.39 -3.12
C GLN A 29 -3.45 6.37 -1.76
N GLN A 30 -2.69 6.27 -0.67
CA GLN A 30 -3.22 6.39 0.69
C GLN A 30 -2.65 7.65 1.34
N PHE A 31 -3.52 8.51 1.87
CA PHE A 31 -3.15 9.73 2.57
C PHE A 31 -3.51 9.58 4.04
N PHE A 32 -2.53 9.72 4.92
CA PHE A 32 -2.68 9.54 6.36
C PHE A 32 -2.70 10.89 7.06
N TYR A 33 -3.57 11.03 8.06
CA TYR A 33 -3.82 12.27 8.78
C TYR A 33 -3.65 12.10 10.29
N LEU A 34 -3.36 13.20 10.98
CA LEU A 34 -3.22 13.23 12.44
C LEU A 34 -4.55 13.54 13.15
N ASP A 35 -5.57 13.94 12.41
CA ASP A 35 -6.88 14.37 12.91
C ASP A 35 -8.04 13.66 12.18
N ASN A 36 -9.17 13.53 12.87
CA ASN A 36 -10.37 12.87 12.34
C ASN A 36 -11.05 13.61 11.18
N SER A 37 -10.81 14.92 11.05
CA SER A 37 -11.30 15.73 9.94
C SER A 37 -10.46 15.62 8.68
N CYS A 38 -9.35 14.84 8.71
CA CYS A 38 -8.44 14.68 7.58
C CYS A 38 -7.89 16.02 7.05
N THR A 39 -7.50 16.92 7.95
CA THR A 39 -7.01 18.27 7.61
C THR A 39 -5.52 18.48 7.87
N VAL A 40 -4.92 17.66 8.74
CA VAL A 40 -3.51 17.70 9.14
C VAL A 40 -2.79 16.49 8.55
N PRO A 41 -2.18 16.63 7.36
CA PRO A 41 -1.58 15.50 6.66
C PRO A 41 -0.29 15.04 7.35
N ALA A 42 -0.17 13.74 7.59
CA ALA A 42 1.01 13.10 8.18
C ALA A 42 1.99 12.63 7.10
N TYR A 43 1.55 11.68 6.27
CA TYR A 43 2.32 11.12 5.17
C TYR A 43 1.39 10.49 4.13
N ALA A 44 1.94 10.14 2.97
CA ALA A 44 1.22 9.37 1.96
C ALA A 44 1.99 8.11 1.56
N LEU A 45 1.24 7.11 1.11
CA LEU A 45 1.75 5.95 0.38
C LEU A 45 1.28 6.01 -1.07
N ASP A 46 2.19 5.62 -1.96
CA ASP A 46 2.02 5.59 -3.39
C ASP A 46 2.40 4.18 -3.86
N ALA A 47 1.39 3.36 -4.17
CA ALA A 47 1.52 1.92 -4.30
C ALA A 47 0.98 1.41 -5.64
N TRP A 48 1.64 0.40 -6.21
CA TRP A 48 1.24 -0.27 -7.43
C TRP A 48 1.13 -1.76 -7.18
N GLY A 49 0.21 -2.39 -7.89
CA GLY A 49 0.01 -3.82 -7.79
C GLY A 49 -0.81 -4.39 -8.93
N LYS A 50 -1.12 -5.68 -8.83
CA LYS A 50 -2.05 -6.39 -9.70
C LYS A 50 -3.13 -7.06 -8.87
N LEU A 51 -4.33 -7.08 -9.43
CA LEU A 51 -5.46 -7.79 -8.87
C LEU A 51 -5.62 -9.11 -9.61
N GLN A 52 -5.48 -10.22 -8.89
CA GLN A 52 -5.75 -11.55 -9.41
C GLN A 52 -7.17 -11.94 -9.02
N LEU A 53 -8.08 -11.93 -9.99
CA LEU A 53 -9.46 -12.38 -9.78
C LEU A 53 -9.51 -13.91 -9.77
N SER A 54 -10.26 -14.47 -8.83
CA SER A 54 -10.41 -15.91 -8.65
C SER A 54 -11.83 -16.36 -8.99
N ARG A 55 -12.60 -16.81 -8.00
CA ARG A 55 -13.97 -17.31 -8.15
C ARG A 55 -15.01 -16.26 -7.77
N PRO A 56 -16.26 -16.40 -8.25
CA PRO A 56 -17.38 -15.63 -7.73
C PRO A 56 -17.48 -15.78 -6.19
N SER A 57 -17.78 -14.69 -5.50
CA SER A 57 -17.98 -14.70 -4.05
C SER A 57 -19.24 -15.46 -3.70
N TRP A 58 -19.11 -16.39 -2.75
CA TRP A 58 -20.24 -17.13 -2.17
C TRP A 58 -21.02 -16.30 -1.13
N VAL A 59 -20.40 -15.24 -0.60
CA VAL A 59 -20.98 -14.37 0.45
C VAL A 59 -21.61 -13.11 -0.15
N VAL A 60 -20.97 -12.51 -1.16
CA VAL A 60 -21.41 -11.25 -1.77
C VAL A 60 -21.89 -11.48 -3.21
N PRO A 61 -23.21 -11.44 -3.47
CA PRO A 61 -23.75 -11.56 -4.82
C PRO A 61 -23.14 -10.53 -5.78
N GLY A 62 -22.72 -10.99 -6.96
CA GLY A 62 -22.05 -10.14 -7.96
C GLY A 62 -20.60 -9.77 -7.63
N GLY A 63 -20.08 -10.21 -6.48
CA GLY A 63 -18.68 -10.07 -6.13
C GLY A 63 -17.82 -11.20 -6.69
N THR A 64 -16.54 -10.93 -6.87
CA THR A 64 -15.50 -11.90 -7.21
C THR A 64 -14.41 -11.83 -6.14
N GLU A 65 -14.03 -12.98 -5.60
CA GLU A 65 -12.89 -13.10 -4.68
C GLU A 65 -11.62 -12.73 -5.44
N ALA A 66 -10.77 -11.90 -4.84
CA ALA A 66 -9.57 -11.38 -5.47
C ALA A 66 -8.38 -11.37 -4.52
N GLU A 67 -7.18 -11.48 -5.07
CA GLU A 67 -5.93 -11.34 -4.36
C GLU A 67 -5.15 -10.15 -4.91
N ALA A 68 -4.70 -9.26 -4.03
CA ALA A 68 -3.96 -8.06 -4.40
C ALA A 68 -2.47 -8.26 -4.15
N GLU A 69 -1.68 -8.23 -5.22
CA GLU A 69 -0.23 -8.36 -5.16
C GLU A 69 0.43 -6.99 -5.37
N LEU A 70 1.11 -6.47 -4.35
CA LEU A 70 1.83 -5.19 -4.45
C LEU A 70 3.20 -5.41 -5.11
N SER A 71 3.49 -4.64 -6.16
CA SER A 71 4.77 -4.68 -6.88
C SER A 71 5.72 -3.56 -6.47
N ARG A 72 5.17 -2.42 -6.02
CA ARG A 72 5.96 -1.25 -5.64
C ARG A 72 5.20 -0.43 -4.59
N VAL A 73 5.90 0.04 -3.57
CA VAL A 73 5.38 1.02 -2.61
C VAL A 73 6.43 2.10 -2.36
N HIS A 74 5.98 3.34 -2.47
CA HIS A 74 6.71 4.50 -2.00
C HIS A 74 5.99 5.17 -0.83
N VAL A 75 6.75 5.82 0.03
CA VAL A 75 6.26 6.65 1.13
C VAL A 75 6.73 8.09 0.97
N VAL A 76 5.87 9.05 1.32
CA VAL A 76 6.14 10.49 1.28
C VAL A 76 5.72 11.11 2.62
N PRO A 77 6.66 11.40 3.54
CA PRO A 77 6.35 12.15 4.76
C PRO A 77 6.08 13.63 4.43
N TYR A 78 5.11 14.26 5.10
CA TYR A 78 4.79 15.67 4.85
C TYR A 78 5.50 16.65 5.80
N THR A 79 6.05 16.18 6.92
CA THR A 79 6.83 17.00 7.86
C THR A 79 8.18 16.37 8.18
N ALA A 80 9.11 17.14 8.74
CA ALA A 80 10.41 16.64 9.15
C ALA A 80 10.28 15.60 10.29
N ASP A 81 9.47 15.89 11.31
CA ASP A 81 9.17 14.94 12.40
C ASP A 81 8.58 13.63 11.85
N MET A 82 7.66 13.71 10.88
CA MET A 82 7.09 12.50 10.28
C MET A 82 8.12 11.74 9.42
N ALA A 83 9.03 12.45 8.74
CA ALA A 83 10.13 11.82 8.01
C ALA A 83 11.02 11.00 8.94
N ASP A 84 11.40 11.55 10.09
CA ASP A 84 12.20 10.85 11.09
C ASP A 84 11.45 9.66 11.71
N ARG A 85 10.16 9.83 12.07
CA ARG A 85 9.34 8.74 12.61
C ARG A 85 9.20 7.58 11.64
N ILE A 86 8.90 7.86 10.37
CA ILE A 86 8.73 6.82 9.35
C ILE A 86 10.08 6.15 9.07
N ALA A 87 11.16 6.92 8.94
CA ALA A 87 12.50 6.36 8.76
C ALA A 87 12.88 5.42 9.91
N GLN A 88 12.60 5.79 11.16
CA GLN A 88 12.83 4.91 12.32
C GLN A 88 12.01 3.62 12.25
N ARG A 89 10.72 3.70 11.88
CA ARG A 89 9.86 2.50 11.72
C ARG A 89 10.40 1.57 10.64
N VAL A 90 10.76 2.13 9.48
CA VAL A 90 11.35 1.40 8.36
C VAL A 90 12.67 0.75 8.79
N ASN A 91 13.57 1.49 9.44
CA ASN A 91 14.87 0.98 9.88
C ASN A 91 14.75 -0.12 10.95
N ARG A 92 13.71 -0.10 11.78
CA ARG A 92 13.42 -1.18 12.74
C ARG A 92 12.96 -2.45 12.05
N SER A 93 12.08 -2.34 11.05
CA SER A 93 11.58 -3.49 10.29
C SER A 93 12.55 -3.98 9.21
N CYS A 94 13.46 -3.13 8.76
CA CYS A 94 14.32 -3.33 7.61
C CYS A 94 15.66 -2.58 7.82
N PRO A 95 16.56 -3.11 8.67
CA PRO A 95 17.83 -2.46 8.98
C PRO A 95 18.69 -2.25 7.73
N GLY A 96 19.33 -1.09 7.62
CA GLY A 96 20.22 -0.76 6.49
C GLY A 96 19.53 -0.09 5.30
N GLN A 97 18.19 -0.12 5.22
CA GLN A 97 17.46 0.59 4.16
C GLN A 97 17.57 2.12 4.29
N VAL A 98 17.64 2.62 5.52
CA VAL A 98 17.76 4.05 5.82
C VAL A 98 19.23 4.42 5.92
N MET A 99 19.85 4.72 4.77
CA MET A 99 21.28 5.09 4.71
C MET A 99 21.55 6.57 5.02
N ARG A 100 20.54 7.42 4.86
CA ARG A 100 20.63 8.87 5.04
C ARG A 100 19.37 9.39 5.73
N SER A 101 19.46 10.54 6.38
CA SER A 101 18.31 11.21 6.98
C SER A 101 17.23 11.47 5.93
N TRP A 102 16.00 11.08 6.25
CA TRP A 102 14.85 11.35 5.41
C TRP A 102 14.42 12.81 5.56
N ARG A 103 13.68 13.33 4.57
CA ARG A 103 13.23 14.72 4.51
C ARG A 103 11.76 14.76 4.12
N ALA A 104 11.08 15.79 4.58
CA ALA A 104 9.71 16.09 4.17
C ALA A 104 9.60 16.21 2.64
N TYR A 105 8.44 15.79 2.12
CA TYR A 105 8.05 15.83 0.72
C TYR A 105 8.95 15.06 -0.25
N ARG A 106 9.86 14.23 0.25
CA ARG A 106 10.67 13.31 -0.57
C ARG A 106 10.02 11.94 -0.63
N LYS A 107 10.16 11.30 -1.79
CA LYS A 107 9.62 9.96 -2.07
C LYS A 107 10.68 8.91 -1.77
N TYR A 108 10.35 7.95 -0.91
CA TYR A 108 11.24 6.86 -0.50
C TYR A 108 10.65 5.52 -0.89
N ARG A 109 11.49 4.65 -1.49
CA ARG A 109 11.10 3.29 -1.85
C ARG A 109 11.24 2.35 -0.68
N VAL A 110 10.13 1.70 -0.36
CA VAL A 110 10.00 0.79 0.79
C VAL A 110 9.48 -0.58 0.38
N LEU A 111 8.94 -0.71 -0.84
CA LEU A 111 8.71 -1.99 -1.48
C LEU A 111 9.05 -1.91 -2.96
N SER A 112 9.75 -2.91 -3.49
CA SER A 112 10.01 -3.07 -4.91
C SER A 112 10.46 -4.49 -5.21
N TYR A 113 9.84 -5.10 -6.21
CA TYR A 113 10.31 -6.34 -6.83
C TYR A 113 10.78 -6.01 -8.24
N THR A 114 12.08 -6.10 -8.50
CA THR A 114 12.64 -5.86 -9.84
C THR A 114 13.50 -7.03 -10.28
N GLU A 115 13.11 -7.65 -11.39
CA GLU A 115 13.95 -8.60 -12.12
C GLU A 115 14.80 -7.84 -13.14
N ASN A 116 16.10 -7.72 -12.87
CA ASN A 116 17.05 -7.21 -13.86
C ASN A 116 17.69 -8.39 -14.60
N LYS A 117 17.32 -8.55 -15.88
CA LYS A 117 17.99 -9.52 -16.77
C LYS A 117 19.27 -8.88 -17.31
N THR A 118 20.40 -9.21 -16.70
CA THR A 118 21.71 -8.95 -17.31
C THR A 118 22.02 -10.10 -18.26
N ALA A 119 22.84 -9.87 -19.29
CA ALA A 119 23.04 -10.75 -20.46
C ALA A 119 23.31 -12.25 -20.22
N ASN A 120 23.51 -12.71 -18.97
CA ASN A 120 23.49 -14.13 -18.59
C ASN A 120 23.06 -14.39 -17.12
N ASN A 121 22.50 -13.40 -16.39
CA ASN A 121 22.09 -13.55 -14.99
C ASN A 121 20.83 -12.74 -14.67
N ILE A 122 19.88 -13.36 -13.97
CA ILE A 122 18.72 -12.68 -13.36
C ILE A 122 19.16 -12.18 -11.99
N VAL A 123 19.18 -10.87 -11.81
CA VAL A 123 19.35 -10.24 -10.49
C VAL A 123 17.97 -9.85 -9.99
N LEU A 124 17.50 -10.51 -8.94
CA LEU A 124 16.32 -10.08 -8.18
C LEU A 124 16.79 -9.13 -7.09
N GLU A 125 16.39 -7.86 -7.20
CA GLU A 125 16.54 -6.88 -6.13
C GLU A 125 15.18 -6.71 -5.46
N ASP A 126 15.05 -7.29 -4.26
CA ASP A 126 13.82 -7.28 -3.48
C ASP A 126 13.99 -6.35 -2.29
N ILE A 127 13.20 -5.28 -2.28
CA ILE A 127 13.08 -4.39 -1.12
C ILE A 127 11.72 -4.68 -0.50
N VAL A 128 11.70 -5.16 0.75
CA VAL A 128 10.47 -5.44 1.50
C VAL A 128 10.57 -4.82 2.89
N CYS A 129 10.39 -3.50 2.95
CA CYS A 129 10.51 -2.71 4.17
C CYS A 129 9.15 -2.09 4.60
N THR A 130 8.06 -2.77 4.30
CA THR A 130 6.69 -2.33 4.62
C THR A 130 6.22 -2.75 6.00
N GLY A 131 6.91 -3.66 6.70
CA GLY A 131 6.44 -4.18 8.00
C GLY A 131 6.25 -3.13 9.10
N GLY A 132 7.04 -2.05 9.08
CA GLY A 132 6.87 -0.90 9.98
C GLY A 132 5.84 0.12 9.52
N LEU A 133 5.20 -0.11 8.37
CA LEU A 133 4.24 0.76 7.72
C LEU A 133 2.89 0.04 7.68
N HIS A 134 1.80 0.75 7.99
CA HIS A 134 0.45 0.19 7.92
C HIS A 134 -0.06 0.12 6.47
N VAL A 135 0.69 -0.55 5.59
CA VAL A 135 0.29 -0.78 4.20
C VAL A 135 -0.72 -1.92 4.19
N THR A 136 -2.00 -1.60 4.05
CA THR A 136 -3.09 -2.60 3.99
C THR A 136 -3.92 -2.39 2.73
N VAL A 137 -4.29 -3.49 2.08
CA VAL A 137 -5.17 -3.53 0.89
C VAL A 137 -6.27 -4.59 1.02
N ASN A 138 -6.69 -4.91 2.24
CA ASN A 138 -7.65 -5.97 2.53
C ASN A 138 -9.02 -5.74 1.88
N GLU A 139 -9.38 -4.49 1.62
CA GLU A 139 -10.58 -4.10 0.88
C GLU A 139 -10.57 -4.60 -0.57
N LEU A 140 -9.41 -4.94 -1.13
CA LEU A 140 -9.28 -5.50 -2.48
C LEU A 140 -9.51 -7.01 -2.53
N GLN A 141 -9.76 -7.67 -1.39
CA GLN A 141 -10.05 -9.11 -1.36
C GLN A 141 -11.38 -9.47 -2.03
N LEU A 142 -12.23 -8.48 -2.24
CA LEU A 142 -13.51 -8.63 -2.91
C LEU A 142 -13.68 -7.51 -3.94
N TYR A 143 -13.76 -7.91 -5.21
CA TYR A 143 -14.01 -6.99 -6.31
C TYR A 143 -15.47 -7.06 -6.74
N VAL A 144 -16.12 -5.91 -6.87
CA VAL A 144 -17.47 -5.80 -7.41
C VAL A 144 -17.39 -4.88 -8.62
N GLN A 145 -17.59 -5.44 -9.82
CA GLN A 145 -17.63 -4.64 -11.02
C GLN A 145 -18.99 -3.95 -11.10
N PHE A 146 -19.00 -2.66 -10.78
CA PHE A 146 -20.17 -1.84 -11.10
C PHE A 146 -20.23 -1.70 -12.62
N LEU A 147 -21.29 -2.28 -13.22
CA LEU A 147 -21.66 -1.99 -14.60
C LEU A 147 -21.95 -0.49 -14.68
N VAL A 148 -20.97 0.29 -15.14
CA VAL A 148 -21.29 1.62 -15.67
C VAL A 148 -22.12 1.34 -16.92
N SER A 149 -23.44 1.50 -16.83
CA SER A 149 -24.29 1.54 -18.01
C SER A 149 -23.68 2.57 -18.96
N ARG A 150 -23.13 2.10 -20.07
CA ARG A 150 -22.88 2.95 -21.23
C ARG A 150 -24.24 3.44 -21.69
N THR A 151 -24.61 4.65 -21.28
CA THR A 151 -25.68 5.43 -21.91
C THR A 151 -25.19 5.99 -23.23
#